data_AF-A0A359AYM1-F1
#
_entry.id   AF-A0A359AYM1-F1
#
_cell.length_a   1.000
_cell.length_b   1.000
_cell.length_c   1.000
_cell.angle_alpha   90.00
_cell.angle_beta   90.00
_cell.angle_gamma   90.00
#
_symmetry.space_group_name_H-M   'P 1'
#
loop_
_entity.id
_entity.type
_entity.pdbx_description
1 polymer ?
#
loop_
_entity_poly.entity_id
_entity_poly.type
_entity_poly.pdbx_seq_one_letter_code
_entity_poly.pdbx_strand_id
1 'polypeptide(L)'
;VYLPVNWNYRALSQWQASRLVNLLWNISFDGQPVGTYQQAFICRTVHDVAFDCSLNELEDEAFFQLIQAYMKDMGSFPAWFTEKNEFSYTANALAAGYIDEHSPLVDRLKQEVIADGYVSNLISIASKTDEPYIESIKAFSYLMQKYGLRYTIHFSHDLQYIRTIDDVFACRQGYCAELSCAFASWCLNQAIRVKLFFIPGHVYPFIELPSGALYPWDPTQMCHTEEYPDFTQSREELFAETDRNFEQVEKVSMERFQSHYAALQAGEPGYSVLDVAAVRKYLPSFNIHEGYRNSQTRAAQDRPIRFVAAP
;
A
#
# COMPACT_ATOMS: atom_id res chain seq x y z
N VAL A 1 -18.56 -13.53 10.41
CA VAL A 1 -20.02 -13.25 10.46
C VAL A 1 -20.32 -12.20 9.40
N TYR A 2 -21.10 -12.54 8.37
CA TYR A 2 -21.63 -11.54 7.45
C TYR A 2 -22.84 -10.86 8.11
N LEU A 3 -22.72 -9.58 8.42
CA LEU A 3 -23.83 -8.78 8.92
C LEU A 3 -24.55 -8.17 7.71
N PRO A 4 -25.86 -8.45 7.50
CA PRO A 4 -26.62 -7.95 6.35
C PRO A 4 -26.99 -6.47 6.55
N VAL A 5 -25.96 -5.63 6.67
CA VAL A 5 -26.05 -4.19 6.90
C VAL A 5 -25.62 -3.47 5.63
N ASN A 6 -26.39 -2.47 5.20
CA ASN A 6 -25.97 -1.55 4.15
C ASN A 6 -24.93 -0.58 4.75
N TRP A 7 -23.66 -0.95 4.64
CA TRP A 7 -22.56 -0.17 5.20
C TRP A 7 -22.37 1.15 4.47
N ASN A 8 -22.24 2.24 5.23
CA ASN A 8 -21.72 3.49 4.68
C ASN A 8 -20.19 3.41 4.63
N TYR A 9 -19.66 2.80 3.57
CA TYR A 9 -18.22 2.63 3.37
C TYR A 9 -17.44 3.95 3.41
N ARG A 10 -18.06 5.05 2.98
CA ARG A 10 -17.45 6.39 3.06
C ARG A 10 -17.27 6.86 4.50
N ALA A 11 -18.19 6.54 5.40
CA ALA A 11 -18.04 6.86 6.81
C ALA A 11 -17.01 5.94 7.49
N LEU A 12 -16.97 4.66 7.10
CA LEU A 12 -16.03 3.68 7.65
C LEU A 12 -14.59 3.95 7.21
N SER A 13 -14.36 4.37 5.96
CA SER A 13 -13.01 4.68 5.45
C SER A 13 -12.36 5.88 6.15
N GLN A 14 -13.11 6.66 6.93
CA GLN A 14 -12.60 7.78 7.71
C GLN A 14 -12.12 7.36 9.10
N TRP A 15 -12.33 6.11 9.50
CA TRP A 15 -11.94 5.65 10.82
C TRP A 15 -10.45 5.37 10.85
N GLN A 16 -9.71 6.22 11.55
CA GLN A 16 -8.26 6.05 11.78
C GLN A 16 -7.94 5.07 12.92
N ALA A 17 -8.96 4.50 13.56
CA ALA A 17 -8.78 3.54 14.64
C ALA A 17 -9.96 2.58 14.67
N SER A 18 -9.67 1.34 15.05
CA SER A 18 -10.67 0.31 15.34
C SER A 18 -11.58 0.74 16.49
N ARG A 19 -12.89 0.48 16.36
CA ARG A 19 -13.90 0.98 17.32
C ARG A 19 -14.84 -0.12 17.77
N LEU A 20 -15.25 -0.06 19.03
CA LEU A 20 -16.39 -0.82 19.52
C LEU A 20 -17.67 -0.23 18.92
N VAL A 21 -18.43 -1.06 18.21
CA VAL A 21 -19.70 -0.70 17.58
C VAL A 21 -20.80 -1.53 18.23
N ASN A 22 -21.93 -0.87 18.49
CA ASN A 22 -23.16 -1.54 18.93
C ASN A 22 -24.12 -1.63 17.75
N LEU A 23 -24.44 -2.84 17.33
CA LEU A 23 -25.55 -3.12 16.44
C LEU A 23 -26.82 -3.21 17.26
N LEU A 24 -27.83 -2.44 16.85
CA LEU A 24 -29.14 -2.39 17.48
C LEU A 24 -30.20 -2.70 16.42
N TRP A 25 -30.95 -3.78 16.64
CA TRP A 25 -32.09 -4.14 15.80
C TRP A 25 -33.37 -4.05 16.62
N ASN A 26 -34.26 -3.13 16.22
CA ASN A 26 -35.61 -3.09 16.74
C ASN A 26 -36.45 -4.11 15.98
N ILE A 27 -37.00 -5.08 16.70
CA ILE A 27 -37.83 -6.13 16.16
C ILE A 27 -39.29 -5.73 16.38
N SER A 28 -40.09 -5.78 15.32
CA SER A 28 -41.53 -5.50 15.39
C SER A 28 -42.32 -6.56 14.62
N PHE A 29 -43.53 -6.87 15.11
CA PHE A 29 -44.53 -7.70 14.43
C PHE A 29 -45.75 -6.83 14.17
N ASP A 30 -46.20 -6.76 12.91
CA ASP A 30 -47.36 -5.95 12.50
C ASP A 30 -47.28 -4.47 12.94
N GLY A 31 -46.07 -3.91 12.90
CA GLY A 31 -45.80 -2.53 13.34
C GLY A 31 -45.75 -2.32 14.85
N GLN A 32 -45.96 -3.37 15.65
CA GLN A 32 -45.83 -3.33 17.11
C GLN A 32 -44.41 -3.71 17.54
N PRO A 33 -43.71 -2.88 18.32
CA PRO A 33 -42.38 -3.20 18.81
C PRO A 33 -42.44 -4.38 19.78
N VAL A 34 -41.61 -5.40 19.54
CA VAL A 34 -41.59 -6.68 20.29
C VAL A 34 -40.31 -6.83 21.09
N GLY A 35 -39.22 -6.21 20.63
CA GLY A 35 -37.96 -6.21 21.38
C GLY A 35 -36.85 -5.53 20.64
N THR A 36 -35.69 -5.48 21.28
CA THR A 36 -34.46 -4.94 20.71
C THR A 36 -33.36 -5.98 20.89
N TYR A 37 -32.73 -6.37 19.78
CA TYR A 37 -31.50 -7.15 19.78
C TYR A 37 -30.31 -6.19 19.81
N GLN A 38 -29.37 -6.43 20.72
CA GLN A 38 -28.13 -5.68 20.82
C GLN A 38 -26.94 -6.63 20.74
N GLN A 39 -25.99 -6.31 19.87
CA GLN A 39 -24.70 -7.00 19.79
C GLN A 39 -23.58 -5.97 19.68
N ALA A 40 -22.58 -6.08 20.56
CA ALA A 40 -21.35 -5.30 20.47
C ALA A 40 -20.29 -6.08 19.71
N PHE A 41 -19.54 -5.42 18.83
CA PHE A 41 -18.38 -5.98 18.15
C PHE A 41 -17.35 -4.91 17.82
N ILE A 42 -16.11 -5.32 17.62
CA ILE A 42 -15.04 -4.42 17.15
C ILE A 42 -15.14 -4.35 15.62
N CYS A 43 -15.34 -3.15 15.10
CA CYS A 43 -15.19 -2.88 13.68
C CYS A 43 -13.78 -2.33 13.46
N ARG A 44 -12.96 -3.11 12.74
CA ARG A 44 -11.57 -2.75 12.47
C ARG A 44 -11.47 -1.62 11.46
N THR A 45 -10.48 -0.75 11.64
CA THR A 45 -10.16 0.26 10.63
C THR A 45 -9.60 -0.40 9.37
N VAL A 46 -9.82 0.23 8.22
CA VAL A 46 -9.16 -0.16 6.96
C VAL A 46 -7.65 0.01 7.02
N HIS A 47 -7.09 0.69 8.02
CA HIS A 47 -5.65 0.79 8.22
C HIS A 47 -5.05 -0.44 8.92
N ASP A 48 -5.86 -1.28 9.57
CA ASP A 48 -5.42 -2.56 10.14
C ASP A 48 -5.39 -3.60 9.01
N VAL A 49 -4.21 -3.91 8.48
CA VAL A 49 -4.05 -4.78 7.30
C VAL A 49 -3.26 -6.04 7.61
N ALA A 50 -3.75 -7.17 7.08
CA ALA A 50 -2.98 -8.40 6.90
C ALA A 50 -2.91 -8.65 5.40
N PHE A 51 -1.73 -8.47 4.81
CA PHE A 51 -1.54 -8.69 3.37
C PHE A 51 -1.60 -10.16 3.00
N ASP A 52 -1.09 -11.04 3.86
CA ASP A 52 -1.17 -12.48 3.67
C ASP A 52 -1.65 -13.12 4.97
N CYS A 53 -2.45 -14.16 4.84
CA CYS A 53 -2.92 -14.95 5.97
C CYS A 53 -2.95 -16.41 5.57
N SER A 54 -2.39 -17.24 6.45
CA SER A 54 -2.46 -18.70 6.37
C SER A 54 -3.11 -19.21 7.65
N LEU A 55 -4.17 -20.01 7.48
CA LEU A 55 -4.82 -20.74 8.55
C LEU A 55 -4.30 -22.18 8.52
N ASN A 56 -3.43 -22.47 9.49
CA ASN A 56 -2.92 -23.82 9.71
C ASN A 56 -3.96 -24.62 10.50
N GLU A 57 -3.97 -25.95 10.31
CA GLU A 57 -4.77 -26.87 11.12
C GLU A 57 -6.28 -26.58 11.07
N LEU A 58 -6.87 -26.69 9.87
CA LEU A 58 -8.32 -26.77 9.70
C LEU A 58 -8.81 -28.15 10.18
N GLU A 59 -8.66 -28.44 11.48
CA GLU A 59 -9.07 -29.72 12.10
C GLU A 59 -10.60 -29.88 12.12
N ASP A 60 -11.34 -28.78 12.02
CA ASP A 60 -12.80 -28.79 11.93
C ASP A 60 -13.26 -28.92 10.46
N GLU A 61 -13.73 -30.12 10.12
CA GLU A 61 -14.29 -30.45 8.80
C GLU A 61 -15.43 -29.49 8.39
N ALA A 62 -16.25 -29.03 9.33
CA ALA A 62 -17.33 -28.08 9.05
C ALA A 62 -16.78 -26.69 8.67
N PHE A 63 -15.71 -26.26 9.35
CA PHE A 63 -15.03 -25.00 9.03
C PHE A 63 -14.29 -25.08 7.68
N PHE A 64 -13.66 -26.22 7.37
CA PHE A 64 -13.05 -26.45 6.06
C PHE A 64 -14.09 -26.40 4.93
N GLN A 65 -15.23 -27.09 5.08
CA GLN A 65 -16.33 -27.04 4.11
C GLN A 65 -16.91 -25.62 3.96
N LEU A 66 -16.99 -24.86 5.06
CA LEU A 66 -17.42 -23.47 5.04
C LEU A 66 -16.46 -22.59 4.22
N ILE A 67 -15.14 -22.69 4.44
CA ILE A 67 -14.14 -21.95 3.66
C ILE A 67 -14.24 -22.34 2.18
N GLN A 68 -14.36 -23.64 1.85
CA GLN A 68 -14.53 -24.08 0.48
C GLN A 68 -15.79 -23.52 -0.19
N ALA A 69 -16.90 -23.43 0.55
CA ALA A 69 -18.12 -22.80 0.05
C ALA A 69 -17.90 -21.30 -0.19
N TYR A 70 -17.29 -20.58 0.75
CA TYR A 70 -16.96 -19.16 0.56
C TYR A 70 -16.01 -18.94 -0.63
N MET A 71 -15.01 -19.79 -0.83
CA MET A 71 -14.09 -19.66 -1.97
C MET A 71 -14.81 -19.75 -3.31
N LYS A 72 -15.82 -20.62 -3.43
CA LYS A 72 -16.66 -20.69 -4.63
C LYS A 72 -17.42 -19.39 -4.88
N ASP A 73 -17.84 -18.71 -3.81
CA ASP A 73 -18.57 -17.44 -3.88
C ASP A 73 -17.63 -16.23 -4.11
N MET A 74 -16.36 -16.34 -3.71
CA MET A 74 -15.36 -15.26 -3.81
C MET A 74 -14.78 -15.07 -5.22
N GLY A 75 -15.14 -15.93 -6.19
CA GLY A 75 -14.73 -15.78 -7.59
C GLY A 75 -13.21 -15.81 -7.76
N SER A 76 -12.64 -14.76 -8.36
CA SER A 76 -11.20 -14.64 -8.61
C SER A 76 -10.40 -14.02 -7.45
N PHE A 77 -10.94 -14.01 -6.23
CA PHE A 77 -10.18 -13.58 -5.06
C PHE A 77 -8.97 -14.50 -4.88
N PRO A 78 -7.75 -13.96 -4.66
CA PRO A 78 -6.53 -14.75 -4.65
C PRO A 78 -6.38 -15.50 -3.32
N ALA A 79 -7.13 -16.59 -3.21
CA ALA A 79 -7.10 -17.54 -2.11
C ALA A 79 -6.93 -18.96 -2.65
N TRP A 80 -6.19 -19.80 -1.93
CA TRP A 80 -5.87 -21.16 -2.31
C TRP A 80 -5.71 -22.06 -1.08
N PHE A 81 -5.72 -23.37 -1.29
CA PHE A 81 -5.27 -24.33 -0.29
C PHE A 81 -3.84 -24.76 -0.62
N THR A 82 -2.97 -24.85 0.40
CA THR A 82 -1.62 -25.42 0.25
C THR A 82 -1.70 -26.94 0.10
N GLU A 83 -0.59 -27.58 -0.29
CA GLU A 83 -0.48 -29.05 -0.34
C GLU A 83 -0.74 -29.73 1.01
N LYS A 84 -0.68 -28.98 2.12
CA LYS A 84 -0.96 -29.45 3.48
C LYS A 84 -2.41 -29.17 3.93
N ASN A 85 -3.31 -28.82 3.01
CA ASN A 85 -4.69 -28.39 3.31
C ASN A 85 -4.79 -27.14 4.18
N GLU A 86 -3.77 -26.28 4.19
CA GLU A 86 -3.84 -25.00 4.90
C GLU A 86 -4.52 -23.99 3.96
N PHE A 87 -5.49 -23.24 4.47
CA PHE A 87 -6.11 -22.17 3.68
C PHE A 87 -5.22 -20.94 3.70
N SER A 88 -4.93 -20.38 2.53
CA SER A 88 -4.17 -19.14 2.39
C SER A 88 -4.92 -18.15 1.50
N TYR A 89 -4.83 -16.87 1.84
CA TYR A 89 -5.25 -15.79 0.94
C TYR A 89 -4.27 -14.64 0.97
N THR A 90 -4.27 -13.86 -0.11
CA THR A 90 -3.55 -12.59 -0.18
C THR A 90 -4.52 -11.43 -0.43
N ALA A 91 -4.26 -10.32 0.23
CA ALA A 91 -4.94 -9.04 0.07
C ALA A 91 -3.97 -7.97 -0.44
N ASN A 92 -2.88 -8.37 -1.11
CA ASN A 92 -1.85 -7.46 -1.66
C ASN A 92 -2.42 -6.29 -2.45
N ALA A 93 -3.53 -6.48 -3.18
CA ALA A 93 -4.21 -5.42 -3.91
C ALA A 93 -4.66 -4.24 -3.03
N LEU A 94 -4.92 -4.46 -1.74
CA LEU A 94 -5.27 -3.39 -0.79
C LEU A 94 -4.16 -2.37 -0.62
N ALA A 95 -2.89 -2.71 -0.91
CA ALA A 95 -1.79 -1.76 -0.87
C ALA A 95 -2.05 -0.54 -1.77
N ALA A 96 -2.73 -0.75 -2.91
CA ALA A 96 -3.11 0.35 -3.79
C ALA A 96 -4.00 1.38 -3.08
N GLY A 97 -4.83 0.97 -2.12
CA GLY A 97 -5.66 1.87 -1.32
C GLY A 97 -4.87 2.89 -0.49
N TYR A 98 -3.63 2.62 -0.11
CA TYR A 98 -2.83 3.55 0.70
C TYR A 98 -1.91 4.46 -0.13
N ILE A 99 -1.84 4.23 -1.44
CA ILE A 99 -1.13 5.07 -2.38
C ILE A 99 -2.00 6.30 -2.68
N ASP A 100 -1.43 7.49 -2.53
CA ASP A 100 -2.09 8.77 -2.78
C ASP A 100 -1.25 9.68 -3.68
N GLU A 101 -1.37 9.44 -4.98
CA GLU A 101 -0.77 10.26 -6.03
C GLU A 101 -1.24 11.73 -6.06
N HIS A 102 -2.26 12.08 -5.28
CA HIS A 102 -2.84 13.43 -5.21
C HIS A 102 -2.64 14.11 -3.86
N SER A 103 -1.81 13.53 -2.98
CA SER A 103 -1.47 14.15 -1.70
C SER A 103 -0.78 15.51 -1.93
N PRO A 104 -1.27 16.62 -1.32
CA PRO A 104 -0.62 17.92 -1.33
C PRO A 104 0.78 17.89 -0.72
N LEU A 105 1.10 16.90 0.13
CA LEU A 105 2.47 16.70 0.59
C LEU A 105 3.40 16.41 -0.59
N VAL A 106 3.00 15.56 -1.55
CA VAL A 106 3.85 15.24 -2.72
C VAL A 106 4.19 16.49 -3.51
N ASP A 107 3.22 17.39 -3.73
CA ASP A 107 3.46 18.66 -4.41
C ASP A 107 4.40 19.58 -3.62
N ARG A 108 4.25 19.65 -2.29
CA ARG A 108 5.18 20.39 -1.42
C ARG A 108 6.59 19.82 -1.45
N LEU A 109 6.73 18.50 -1.39
CA LEU A 109 8.02 17.81 -1.42
C LEU A 109 8.76 18.05 -2.75
N LYS A 110 8.05 18.05 -3.89
CA LYS A 110 8.62 18.42 -5.20
C LYS A 110 9.12 19.86 -5.22
N GLN A 111 8.36 20.79 -4.66
CA GLN A 111 8.79 22.19 -4.57
C GLN A 111 10.01 22.34 -3.66
N GLU A 112 10.03 21.61 -2.56
CA GLU A 112 11.12 21.63 -1.58
C GLU A 112 12.44 21.15 -2.20
N VAL A 113 12.46 19.98 -2.84
CA VAL A 113 13.69 19.43 -3.45
C VAL A 113 14.26 20.33 -4.56
N ILE A 114 13.39 21.05 -5.28
CA ILE A 114 13.79 22.05 -6.27
C ILE A 114 14.34 23.30 -5.58
N ALA A 115 13.69 23.79 -4.53
CA ALA A 115 14.12 24.97 -3.78
C ALA A 115 15.45 24.75 -3.04
N ASP A 116 15.71 23.52 -2.59
CA ASP A 116 16.99 23.11 -2.01
C ASP A 116 18.12 23.14 -3.07
N GLY A 117 17.76 23.01 -4.34
CA GLY A 117 18.69 22.96 -5.47
C GLY A 117 19.28 21.57 -5.73
N TYR A 118 18.68 20.52 -5.16
CA TYR A 118 19.12 19.13 -5.38
C TYR A 118 18.78 18.66 -6.80
N VAL A 119 17.62 19.06 -7.32
CA VAL A 119 17.24 18.89 -8.73
C VAL A 119 16.77 20.23 -9.31
N SER A 120 16.98 20.43 -10.61
CA SER A 120 16.54 21.67 -11.28
C SER A 120 15.05 21.65 -11.66
N ASN A 121 14.52 20.47 -11.97
CA ASN A 121 13.12 20.21 -12.27
C ASN A 121 12.81 18.71 -12.10
N LEU A 122 11.52 18.36 -12.20
CA LEU A 122 11.05 16.97 -12.21
C LEU A 122 10.09 16.78 -13.40
N ILE A 123 10.62 16.31 -14.53
CA ILE A 123 9.88 16.20 -15.81
C ILE A 123 9.78 14.76 -16.35
N SER A 124 9.80 13.76 -15.46
CA SER A 124 10.02 12.36 -15.81
C SER A 124 9.11 11.82 -16.91
N ILE A 125 7.79 12.05 -16.89
CA ILE A 125 6.87 11.54 -17.94
C ILE A 125 7.12 12.12 -19.35
N ALA A 126 7.73 13.29 -19.45
CA ALA A 126 8.05 13.87 -20.76
C ALA A 126 9.33 13.30 -21.37
N SER A 127 10.11 12.54 -20.59
CA SER A 127 11.41 12.01 -20.99
C SER A 127 11.30 10.73 -21.81
N LYS A 128 12.21 10.58 -22.77
CA LYS A 128 12.46 9.32 -23.50
C LYS A 128 13.69 8.57 -22.99
N THR A 129 14.37 9.11 -21.98
CA THR A 129 15.59 8.55 -21.39
C THR A 129 15.34 8.21 -19.92
N ASP A 130 16.14 7.27 -19.42
CA ASP A 130 16.02 6.73 -18.06
C ASP A 130 16.43 7.75 -16.98
N GLU A 131 17.33 8.66 -17.30
CA GLU A 131 17.93 9.61 -16.35
C GLU A 131 16.88 10.44 -15.58
N PRO A 132 15.90 11.11 -16.21
CA PRO A 132 14.85 11.84 -15.47
C PRO A 132 13.95 10.96 -14.58
N TYR A 133 13.89 9.65 -14.82
CA TYR A 133 13.19 8.73 -13.93
C TYR A 133 14.06 8.44 -12.71
N ILE A 134 15.34 8.16 -12.92
CA ILE A 134 16.32 7.92 -11.83
C ILE A 134 16.48 9.17 -10.97
N GLU A 135 16.54 10.37 -11.55
CA GLU A 135 16.57 11.65 -10.82
C GLU A 135 15.35 11.82 -9.91
N SER A 136 14.16 11.38 -10.35
CA SER A 136 12.96 11.42 -9.51
C SER A 136 13.06 10.48 -8.30
N ILE A 137 13.68 9.31 -8.46
CA ILE A 137 13.93 8.36 -7.36
C ILE A 137 15.00 8.92 -6.42
N LYS A 138 16.07 9.51 -6.96
CA LYS A 138 17.10 10.23 -6.18
C LYS A 138 16.48 11.35 -5.35
N ALA A 139 15.59 12.15 -5.94
CA ALA A 139 14.88 13.22 -5.24
C ALA A 139 14.05 12.69 -4.06
N PHE A 140 13.35 11.56 -4.23
CA PHE A 140 12.64 10.94 -3.11
C PHE A 140 13.61 10.44 -2.02
N SER A 141 14.71 9.79 -2.41
CA SER A 141 15.79 9.37 -1.50
C SER A 141 16.36 10.53 -0.68
N TYR A 142 16.63 11.67 -1.32
CA TYR A 142 17.07 12.89 -0.65
C TYR A 142 16.06 13.36 0.40
N LEU A 143 14.76 13.37 0.06
CA LEU A 143 13.70 13.77 0.98
C LEU A 143 13.60 12.79 2.17
N MET A 144 13.74 11.49 1.95
CA MET A 144 13.78 10.51 3.03
C MET A 144 14.92 10.81 4.01
N GLN A 145 16.10 11.15 3.47
CA GLN A 145 17.28 11.52 4.26
C GLN A 145 17.08 12.85 5.01
N LYS A 146 16.55 13.88 4.33
CA LYS A 146 16.25 15.20 4.90
C LYS A 146 15.28 15.14 6.06
N TYR A 147 14.23 14.34 5.92
CA TYR A 147 13.22 14.19 6.96
C TYR A 147 13.62 13.17 8.05
N GLY A 148 14.76 12.49 7.92
CA GLY A 148 15.22 11.57 8.95
C GLY A 148 14.35 10.32 9.07
N LEU A 149 13.80 9.82 7.96
CA LEU A 149 12.93 8.64 7.99
C LEU A 149 13.66 7.42 8.57
N ARG A 150 12.98 6.67 9.45
CA ARG A 150 13.51 5.46 10.09
C ARG A 150 12.57 4.28 9.93
N TYR A 151 13.15 3.09 9.92
CA TYR A 151 12.36 1.87 9.79
C TYR A 151 11.67 1.56 11.11
N THR A 152 10.34 1.52 11.13
CA THR A 152 9.56 1.14 12.31
C THR A 152 8.23 0.56 11.89
N ILE A 153 7.89 -0.60 12.45
CA ILE A 153 6.58 -1.23 12.23
C ILE A 153 5.60 -0.66 13.24
N HIS A 154 4.49 -0.11 12.73
CA HIS A 154 3.38 0.32 13.57
C HIS A 154 2.34 -0.78 13.65
N PHE A 155 1.86 -1.06 14.87
CA PHE A 155 0.83 -2.06 15.12
C PHE A 155 -0.39 -1.40 15.74
N SER A 156 -1.56 -1.88 15.33
CA SER A 156 -2.84 -1.62 15.98
C SER A 156 -3.39 -2.98 16.42
N HIS A 157 -3.38 -3.20 17.74
CA HIS A 157 -3.63 -4.51 18.35
C HIS A 157 -2.64 -5.58 17.84
N ASP A 158 -3.16 -6.58 17.12
CA ASP A 158 -2.47 -7.75 16.59
C ASP A 158 -2.13 -7.63 15.09
N LEU A 159 -2.50 -6.52 14.44
CA LEU A 159 -2.27 -6.29 13.01
C LEU A 159 -1.34 -5.11 12.76
N GLN A 160 -0.64 -5.15 11.63
CA GLN A 160 0.13 -3.99 11.17
C GLN A 160 -0.85 -2.88 10.77
N TYR A 161 -0.50 -1.66 11.17
CA TYR A 161 -1.25 -0.46 10.83
C TYR A 161 -0.50 0.29 9.73
N ILE A 162 -1.14 0.48 8.58
CA ILE A 162 -0.54 1.16 7.43
C ILE A 162 -1.00 2.63 7.36
N ARG A 163 -0.04 3.54 7.48
CA ARG A 163 -0.25 4.98 7.40
C ARG A 163 -0.15 5.52 5.98
N THR A 164 -0.63 6.75 5.83
CA THR A 164 -0.55 7.55 4.60
C THR A 164 0.86 8.08 4.38
N ILE A 165 1.19 8.55 3.17
CA ILE A 165 2.46 9.25 2.92
C ILE A 165 2.63 10.47 3.83
N ASP A 166 1.55 11.21 4.06
CA ASP A 166 1.52 12.38 4.95
C ASP A 166 1.96 12.02 6.36
N ASP A 167 1.42 10.94 6.90
CA ASP A 167 1.75 10.44 8.24
C ASP A 167 3.16 9.84 8.31
N VAL A 168 3.62 9.12 7.27
CA VAL A 168 4.98 8.57 7.20
C VAL A 168 6.03 9.68 7.32
N PHE A 169 5.85 10.78 6.58
CA PHE A 169 6.74 11.93 6.65
C PHE A 169 6.57 12.75 7.93
N ALA A 170 5.34 12.93 8.42
CA ALA A 170 5.07 13.64 9.67
C ALA A 170 5.68 12.92 10.88
N CYS A 171 5.55 11.58 10.94
CA CYS A 171 6.12 10.76 12.00
C CYS A 171 7.59 10.40 11.77
N ARG A 172 8.13 10.64 10.56
CA ARG A 172 9.50 10.29 10.16
C ARG A 172 9.80 8.78 10.32
N GLN A 173 8.79 7.96 10.12
CA GLN A 173 8.84 6.52 10.37
C GLN A 173 7.98 5.78 9.37
N GLY A 174 8.47 4.65 8.87
CA GLY A 174 7.68 3.75 8.03
C GLY A 174 8.28 2.34 7.99
N TYR A 175 7.47 1.35 7.63
CA TYR A 175 7.94 0.00 7.29
C TYR A 175 7.73 -0.32 5.81
N CYS A 176 8.10 -1.53 5.37
CA CYS A 176 8.14 -1.92 3.96
C CYS A 176 6.88 -1.54 3.16
N ALA A 177 5.69 -1.85 3.65
CA ALA A 177 4.45 -1.52 2.95
C ALA A 177 4.17 -0.01 2.91
N GLU A 178 4.34 0.69 4.03
CA GLU A 178 4.16 2.14 4.12
C GLU A 178 5.11 2.90 3.20
N LEU A 179 6.40 2.54 3.23
CA LEU A 179 7.45 3.16 2.42
C LEU A 179 7.25 2.86 0.93
N SER A 180 6.83 1.64 0.59
CA SER A 180 6.47 1.28 -0.78
C SER A 180 5.28 2.08 -1.30
N CYS A 181 4.25 2.28 -0.46
CA CYS A 181 3.07 3.06 -0.83
C CYS A 181 3.40 4.56 -0.94
N ALA A 182 4.24 5.09 -0.05
CA ALA A 182 4.74 6.47 -0.11
C ALA A 182 5.55 6.72 -1.39
N PHE A 183 6.50 5.82 -1.71
CA PHE A 183 7.27 5.89 -2.94
C PHE A 183 6.36 5.80 -4.18
N ALA A 184 5.39 4.89 -4.19
CA ALA A 184 4.46 4.78 -5.31
C ALA A 184 3.60 6.04 -5.49
N SER A 185 3.21 6.70 -4.39
CA SER A 185 2.49 7.97 -4.40
C SER A 185 3.31 9.07 -5.08
N TRP A 186 4.60 9.15 -4.74
CA TRP A 186 5.57 10.05 -5.37
C TRP A 186 5.73 9.79 -6.88
N CYS A 187 5.90 8.54 -7.28
CA CYS A 187 6.06 8.15 -8.69
C CYS A 187 4.80 8.45 -9.51
N LEU A 188 3.62 8.03 -9.04
CA LEU A 188 2.37 8.19 -9.78
C LEU A 188 1.95 9.66 -9.91
N ASN A 189 2.28 10.52 -8.94
CA ASN A 189 2.07 11.95 -9.05
C ASN A 189 2.84 12.56 -10.23
N GLN A 190 3.99 11.98 -10.59
CA GLN A 190 4.79 12.33 -11.77
C GLN A 190 4.47 11.45 -12.98
N ALA A 191 3.41 10.64 -12.88
CA ALA A 191 2.96 9.67 -13.86
C ALA A 191 4.04 8.64 -14.28
N ILE A 192 4.97 8.34 -13.36
CA ILE A 192 5.89 7.22 -13.45
C ILE A 192 5.11 5.95 -13.03
N ARG A 193 5.08 4.96 -13.92
CA ARG A 193 4.45 3.67 -13.63
C ARG A 193 5.30 2.90 -12.62
N VAL A 194 4.65 2.49 -11.53
CA VAL A 194 5.27 1.76 -10.42
C VAL A 194 4.50 0.47 -10.16
N LYS A 195 5.25 -0.58 -9.84
CA LYS A 195 4.74 -1.88 -9.41
C LYS A 195 5.25 -2.16 -8.01
N LEU A 196 4.44 -2.84 -7.20
CA LEU A 196 4.88 -3.34 -5.89
C LEU A 196 5.21 -4.81 -6.02
N PHE A 197 6.43 -5.19 -5.61
CA PHE A 197 6.86 -6.57 -5.56
C PHE A 197 6.67 -7.12 -4.15
N PHE A 198 5.71 -8.03 -4.00
CA PHE A 198 5.50 -8.76 -2.77
C PHE A 198 6.32 -10.05 -2.80
N ILE A 199 7.12 -10.24 -1.76
CA ILE A 199 7.90 -11.44 -1.50
C ILE A 199 7.60 -11.92 -0.08
N PRO A 200 7.98 -13.15 0.30
CA PRO A 200 7.77 -13.61 1.67
C PRO A 200 8.35 -12.64 2.72
N GLY A 201 7.47 -12.04 3.52
CA GLY A 201 7.82 -11.14 4.63
C GLY A 201 8.20 -9.71 4.24
N HIS A 202 8.15 -9.33 2.96
CA HIS A 202 8.60 -8.00 2.51
C HIS A 202 7.88 -7.51 1.26
N VAL A 203 7.82 -6.19 1.09
CA VAL A 203 7.29 -5.54 -0.11
C VAL A 203 8.14 -4.32 -0.45
N TYR A 204 8.48 -4.17 -1.72
CA TYR A 204 9.24 -3.04 -2.22
C TYR A 204 8.87 -2.68 -3.66
N PRO A 205 9.04 -1.43 -4.10
CA PRO A 205 8.64 -0.99 -5.42
C PRO A 205 9.72 -1.26 -6.48
N PHE A 206 9.28 -1.36 -7.73
CA PHE A 206 10.13 -1.22 -8.91
C PHE A 206 9.36 -0.53 -10.03
N ILE A 207 10.09 0.10 -10.94
CA ILE A 207 9.52 0.77 -12.12
C ILE A 207 10.04 0.12 -13.40
N GLU A 208 9.38 0.41 -14.51
CA GLU A 208 9.91 0.13 -15.84
C GLU A 208 10.39 1.46 -16.44
N LEU A 209 11.67 1.53 -16.76
CA LEU A 209 12.29 2.71 -17.35
C LEU A 209 11.92 2.83 -18.84
N PRO A 210 12.06 4.01 -19.46
CA PRO A 210 11.85 4.18 -20.91
C PRO A 210 12.64 3.21 -21.79
N SER A 211 13.83 2.78 -21.37
CA SER A 211 14.61 1.74 -22.04
C SER A 211 13.98 0.34 -22.01
N GLY A 212 12.95 0.12 -21.18
CA GLY A 212 12.38 -1.18 -20.86
C GLY A 212 13.09 -1.91 -19.71
N ALA A 213 14.14 -1.32 -19.15
CA ALA A 213 14.82 -1.89 -17.98
C ALA A 213 13.91 -1.84 -16.74
N LEU A 214 13.88 -2.94 -15.99
CA LEU A 214 13.22 -2.98 -14.68
C LEU A 214 14.17 -2.41 -13.64
N TYR A 215 13.71 -1.38 -12.93
CA TYR A 215 14.52 -0.63 -11.97
C TYR A 215 13.92 -0.73 -10.56
N PRO A 216 14.42 -1.64 -9.72
CA PRO A 216 14.04 -1.76 -8.31
C PRO A 216 14.74 -0.69 -7.46
N TRP A 217 14.01 -0.12 -6.51
CA TRP A 217 14.61 0.72 -5.48
C TRP A 217 13.84 0.53 -4.17
N ASP A 218 14.45 -0.19 -3.23
CA ASP A 218 13.82 -0.57 -1.97
C ASP A 218 14.02 0.53 -0.91
N PRO A 219 12.98 1.34 -0.61
CA PRO A 219 13.09 2.46 0.33
C PRO A 219 13.41 2.00 1.75
N THR A 220 13.19 0.73 2.09
CA THR A 220 13.52 0.21 3.43
C THR A 220 15.02 0.22 3.67
N GLN A 221 15.82 0.00 2.63
CA GLN A 221 17.27 0.00 2.75
C GLN A 221 17.78 1.40 3.10
N MET A 222 17.14 2.45 2.59
CA MET A 222 17.45 3.84 2.96
C MET A 222 17.15 4.12 4.44
N CYS A 223 16.08 3.52 4.99
CA CYS A 223 15.74 3.69 6.41
C CYS A 223 16.64 2.90 7.38
N HIS A 224 17.46 1.98 6.87
CA HIS A 224 18.44 1.21 7.63
C HIS A 224 19.85 1.83 7.61
N THR A 225 20.09 2.86 6.79
CA THR A 225 21.34 3.61 6.79
C THR A 225 21.52 4.31 8.14
N GLU A 226 22.65 4.05 8.81
CA GLU A 226 22.95 4.60 10.13
C GLU A 226 23.32 6.10 10.08
N GLU A 227 23.84 6.57 8.94
CA GLU A 227 24.40 7.90 8.76
C GLU A 227 23.64 8.65 7.65
N TYR A 228 22.66 9.45 8.06
CA TYR A 228 22.08 10.45 7.16
C TYR A 228 22.98 11.68 7.12
N PRO A 229 23.06 12.36 5.96
CA PRO A 229 23.90 13.54 5.81
C PRO A 229 23.60 14.62 6.86
N ASP A 230 24.64 15.36 7.27
CA ASP A 230 24.46 16.54 8.10
C ASP A 230 23.90 17.69 7.24
N PHE A 231 22.63 18.06 7.43
CA PHE A 231 21.99 19.13 6.68
C PHE A 231 22.50 20.54 7.02
N THR A 232 23.49 20.67 7.90
CA THR A 232 24.20 21.92 8.18
C THR A 232 25.47 22.11 7.33
N GLN A 233 25.92 21.07 6.64
CA GLN A 233 27.12 21.12 5.78
C GLN A 233 26.88 21.87 4.46
N SER A 234 27.95 22.04 3.66
CA SER A 234 27.80 22.71 2.36
C SER A 234 26.88 21.89 1.43
N ARG A 235 26.20 22.57 0.50
CA ARG A 235 25.30 21.89 -0.44
C ARG A 235 26.01 20.82 -1.28
N GLU A 236 27.24 21.08 -1.68
CA GLU A 236 28.03 20.15 -2.47
C GLU A 236 28.33 18.86 -1.69
N GLU A 237 28.79 18.98 -0.45
CA GLU A 237 29.03 17.84 0.44
C GLU A 237 27.74 17.08 0.76
N LEU A 238 26.66 17.82 1.07
CA LEU A 238 25.34 17.27 1.34
C LEU A 238 24.82 16.40 0.19
N PHE A 239 24.90 16.91 -1.03
CA PHE A 239 24.39 16.22 -2.20
C PHE A 239 25.28 15.03 -2.58
N ALA A 240 26.60 15.16 -2.45
CA ALA A 240 27.52 14.05 -2.69
C ALA A 240 27.31 12.89 -1.70
N GLU A 241 27.02 13.18 -0.44
CA GLU A 241 26.72 12.14 0.56
C GLU A 241 25.35 11.51 0.35
N THR A 242 24.34 12.34 0.02
CA THR A 242 23.00 11.88 -0.36
C THR A 242 23.06 10.89 -1.52
N ASP A 243 23.84 11.23 -2.56
CA ASP A 243 24.00 10.42 -3.76
C ASP A 243 24.72 9.11 -3.46
N ARG A 244 25.75 9.13 -2.62
CA ARG A 244 26.45 7.91 -2.16
C ARG A 244 25.49 6.95 -1.44
N ASN A 245 24.64 7.49 -0.56
CA ASN A 245 23.63 6.69 0.14
C ASN A 245 22.60 6.11 -0.84
N PHE A 246 22.20 6.89 -1.84
CA PHE A 246 21.31 6.41 -2.90
C PHE A 246 21.93 5.25 -3.70
N GLU A 247 23.17 5.39 -4.16
CA GLU A 247 23.90 4.39 -4.95
C GLU A 247 24.07 3.07 -4.17
N GLN A 248 24.32 3.16 -2.86
CA GLN A 248 24.40 1.99 -2.01
C GLN A 248 23.06 1.25 -1.92
N VAL A 249 21.94 1.98 -1.79
CA VAL A 249 20.59 1.40 -1.78
C VAL A 249 20.23 0.82 -3.15
N GLU A 250 20.56 1.52 -4.23
CA GLU A 250 20.34 1.07 -5.61
C GLU A 250 21.03 -0.28 -5.84
N LYS A 251 22.31 -0.40 -5.48
CA LYS A 251 23.08 -1.63 -5.63
C LYS A 251 22.42 -2.81 -4.89
N VAL A 252 22.09 -2.63 -3.61
CA VAL A 252 21.46 -3.69 -2.79
C VAL A 252 20.07 -4.06 -3.34
N SER A 253 19.31 -3.06 -3.81
CA SER A 253 17.98 -3.27 -4.40
C SER A 253 18.07 -4.10 -5.68
N MET A 254 19.03 -3.79 -6.54
CA MET A 254 19.26 -4.52 -7.79
C MET A 254 19.70 -5.96 -7.55
N GLU A 255 20.67 -6.18 -6.64
CA GLU A 255 21.16 -7.51 -6.28
C GLU A 255 20.03 -8.41 -5.75
N ARG A 256 19.19 -7.89 -4.84
CA ARG A 256 18.04 -8.63 -4.30
C ARG A 256 16.95 -8.86 -5.34
N PHE A 257 16.68 -7.87 -6.19
CA PHE A 257 15.64 -8.00 -7.20
C PHE A 257 15.94 -9.12 -8.19
N GLN A 258 17.20 -9.32 -8.58
CA GLN A 258 17.57 -10.39 -9.51
C GLN A 258 17.18 -11.78 -8.98
N SER A 259 17.47 -12.09 -7.71
CA SER A 259 17.11 -13.37 -7.11
C SER A 259 15.61 -13.50 -6.92
N HIS A 260 14.94 -12.48 -6.39
CA HIS A 260 13.49 -12.50 -6.16
C HIS A 260 12.70 -12.60 -7.48
N TYR A 261 13.15 -11.89 -8.52
CA TYR A 261 12.49 -11.91 -9.82
C TYR A 261 12.66 -13.26 -10.52
N ALA A 262 13.79 -13.94 -10.33
CA ALA A 262 13.97 -15.32 -10.78
C ALA A 262 12.99 -16.28 -10.06
N ALA A 263 12.80 -16.13 -8.74
CA ALA A 263 11.82 -16.90 -7.98
C ALA A 263 10.37 -16.67 -8.46
N LEU A 264 10.01 -15.41 -8.73
CA LEU A 264 8.74 -15.05 -9.35
C LEU A 264 8.56 -15.73 -10.71
N GLN A 265 9.58 -15.71 -11.58
CA GLN A 265 9.54 -16.34 -12.90
C GLN A 265 9.45 -17.87 -12.82
N ALA A 266 10.05 -18.47 -11.80
CA ALA A 266 9.94 -19.90 -11.50
C ALA A 266 8.56 -20.29 -10.93
N GLY A 267 7.72 -19.32 -10.58
CA GLY A 267 6.40 -19.56 -9.98
C GLY A 267 6.49 -19.99 -8.52
N GLU A 268 7.53 -19.59 -7.80
CA GLU A 268 7.66 -19.89 -6.37
C GLU A 268 6.51 -19.25 -5.57
N PRO A 269 5.96 -19.96 -4.57
CA PRO A 269 4.86 -19.44 -3.77
C PRO A 269 5.27 -18.22 -2.95
N GLY A 270 4.34 -17.27 -2.78
CA GLY A 270 4.56 -16.05 -2.00
C GLY A 270 5.22 -14.89 -2.76
N TYR A 271 5.59 -15.08 -4.03
CA TYR A 271 6.07 -14.02 -4.92
C TYR A 271 4.94 -13.51 -5.80
N SER A 272 4.69 -12.21 -5.80
CA SER A 272 3.67 -11.61 -6.68
C SER A 272 3.97 -10.14 -6.98
N VAL A 273 3.45 -9.66 -8.12
CA VAL A 273 3.61 -8.27 -8.54
C VAL A 273 2.25 -7.60 -8.63
N LEU A 274 2.11 -6.47 -7.96
CA LEU A 274 0.96 -5.59 -8.07
C LEU A 274 1.25 -4.45 -9.03
N ASP A 275 0.58 -4.44 -10.18
CA ASP A 275 0.53 -3.24 -11.04
C ASP A 275 -0.47 -2.24 -10.46
N VAL A 276 0.06 -1.17 -9.85
CA VAL A 276 -0.76 -0.18 -9.15
C VAL A 276 -1.72 0.51 -10.13
N ALA A 277 -1.26 0.83 -11.34
CA ALA A 277 -2.09 1.50 -12.33
C ALA A 277 -3.24 0.61 -12.84
N ALA A 278 -3.02 -0.70 -12.93
CA ALA A 278 -4.06 -1.66 -13.26
C ALA A 278 -5.13 -1.75 -12.17
N VAL A 279 -4.70 -1.85 -10.90
CA VAL A 279 -5.60 -1.97 -9.75
C VAL A 279 -6.36 -0.68 -9.45
N ARG A 280 -5.75 0.48 -9.72
CA ARG A 280 -6.35 1.80 -9.50
C ARG A 280 -7.69 2.01 -10.23
N LYS A 281 -7.97 1.25 -11.30
CA LYS A 281 -9.25 1.25 -12.01
C LYS A 281 -10.44 0.79 -11.17
N TYR A 282 -10.17 0.00 -10.12
CA TYR A 282 -11.19 -0.64 -9.28
C TYR A 282 -11.03 -0.28 -7.80
N LEU A 283 -9.82 0.02 -7.36
CA LEU A 283 -9.51 0.42 -5.99
C LEU A 283 -8.84 1.79 -5.98
N PRO A 284 -9.62 2.88 -5.80
CA PRO A 284 -9.04 4.20 -5.61
C PRO A 284 -8.32 4.28 -4.25
N SER A 285 -7.53 5.34 -4.05
CA SER A 285 -6.94 5.62 -2.74
C SER A 285 -8.04 5.69 -1.66
N PHE A 286 -7.71 5.32 -0.42
CA PHE A 286 -8.52 5.56 0.76
C PHE A 286 -8.36 7.01 1.24
N ASN A 287 -7.25 7.66 0.87
CA ASN A 287 -6.83 8.99 1.35
C ASN A 287 -7.32 10.15 0.48
N ILE A 288 -8.33 9.93 -0.37
CA ILE A 288 -8.85 10.96 -1.28
C ILE A 288 -9.23 12.22 -0.50
N HIS A 289 -8.46 13.30 -0.68
CA HIS A 289 -8.79 14.65 -0.20
C HIS A 289 -10.20 15.05 -0.67
N GLU A 290 -10.91 15.83 0.15
CA GLU A 290 -12.35 16.11 -0.02
C GLU A 290 -12.75 16.58 -1.42
N GLY A 291 -11.86 17.26 -2.16
CA GLY A 291 -12.10 17.76 -3.50
C GLY A 291 -12.30 16.68 -4.59
N TYR A 292 -11.72 15.49 -4.44
CA TYR A 292 -11.78 14.43 -5.46
C TYR A 292 -12.86 13.37 -5.12
N ARG A 293 -13.42 13.41 -3.91
CA ARG A 293 -14.48 12.49 -3.42
C ARG A 293 -15.78 12.56 -4.24
N ASN A 294 -16.05 13.68 -4.92
CA ASN A 294 -17.32 13.92 -5.62
C ASN A 294 -17.43 13.29 -7.01
N SER A 295 -16.34 12.83 -7.63
CA SER A 295 -16.39 12.30 -9.01
C SER A 295 -16.71 10.80 -9.10
N GLN A 296 -16.39 10.00 -8.07
CA GLN A 296 -16.59 8.54 -8.11
C GLN A 296 -17.71 8.01 -7.19
N THR A 297 -18.02 8.66 -6.06
CA THR A 297 -19.07 8.17 -5.14
C THR A 297 -20.47 8.20 -5.75
N ARG A 298 -20.70 8.99 -6.80
CA ARG A 298 -21.98 9.03 -7.52
C ARG A 298 -22.23 7.77 -8.38
N ALA A 299 -21.19 7.02 -8.76
CA ALA A 299 -21.32 5.83 -9.59
C ALA A 299 -21.52 4.53 -8.79
N ALA A 300 -21.14 4.52 -7.50
CA ALA A 300 -21.13 3.32 -6.66
C ALA A 300 -22.37 3.15 -5.76
N GLN A 301 -23.19 4.19 -5.59
CA GLN A 301 -24.34 4.15 -4.67
C GLN A 301 -25.48 3.21 -5.11
N ASP A 302 -25.56 2.84 -6.39
CA ASP A 302 -26.67 2.05 -6.94
C ASP A 302 -26.28 0.63 -7.42
N ARG A 303 -25.07 0.15 -7.12
CA ARG A 303 -24.65 -1.20 -7.52
C ARG A 303 -24.27 -2.03 -6.30
N PRO A 304 -24.91 -3.20 -6.08
CA PRO A 304 -24.37 -4.17 -5.12
C PRO A 304 -22.93 -4.48 -5.51
N ILE A 305 -22.04 -4.59 -4.52
CA ILE A 305 -20.67 -5.06 -4.73
C ILE A 305 -20.77 -6.42 -5.41
N ARG A 306 -20.43 -6.47 -6.69
CA ARG A 306 -20.25 -7.72 -7.42
C ARG A 306 -18.76 -7.97 -7.49
N PHE A 307 -18.33 -9.16 -7.06
CA PHE A 307 -17.00 -9.65 -7.38
C PHE A 307 -16.84 -9.63 -8.90
N VAL A 308 -15.97 -8.75 -9.38
CA VAL A 308 -15.67 -8.63 -10.81
C VAL A 308 -14.55 -9.60 -11.07
N ALA A 309 -14.75 -10.54 -12.00
CA ALA A 309 -13.68 -11.38 -12.49
C ALA A 309 -12.55 -10.48 -13.03
N ALA A 310 -11.33 -10.71 -12.56
CA ALA A 310 -10.15 -10.12 -13.21
C ALA A 310 -10.01 -10.73 -14.63
N PRO A 311 -9.48 -9.96 -15.61
CA PRO A 311 -9.23 -10.45 -16.97
C PRO A 311 -8.15 -11.54 -17.03
#